data_AF-A0A3M6KFP4-F1
#
_entry.id   AF-A0A3M6KFP4-F1
#
_cell.length_a   1.000
_cell.length_b   1.000
_cell.length_c   1.000
_cell.angle_alpha   90.00
_cell.angle_beta   90.00
_cell.angle_gamma   90.00
#
_symmetry.space_group_name_H-M   'P 1'
#
loop_
_entity.id
_entity.type
_entity.pdbx_description
1 polymer ?
#
loop_
_entity_poly.entity_id
_entity_poly.type
_entity_poly.pdbx_seq_one_letter_code
_entity_poly.pdbx_strand_id
1 'polypeptide(L)' 'SAGIVIDAIRLAKIALDRGMGGPIIPASAYLMKHPIEQMTDPVAKSKIEAFVKGE' A
#
# COMPACT_ATOMS: atom_id res chain seq x y z
N SER A 1 12.12 -9.87 -2.73
CA SER A 1 12.15 -8.50 -2.18
C SER A 1 12.08 -7.40 -3.25
N ALA A 2 12.83 -7.45 -4.35
CA ALA A 2 12.82 -6.38 -5.37
C ALA A 2 11.41 -6.06 -5.93
N GLY A 3 10.60 -7.07 -6.26
CA GLY A 3 9.22 -6.84 -6.74
C GLY A 3 8.33 -6.08 -5.75
N ILE A 4 8.41 -6.44 -4.45
CA ILE A 4 7.68 -5.75 -3.37
C ILE A 4 8.09 -4.27 -3.27
N VAL A 5 9.38 -3.97 -3.43
CA VAL A 5 9.89 -2.60 -3.39
C VAL A 5 9.40 -1.79 -4.60
N ILE A 6 9.35 -2.39 -5.78
CA ILE A 6 8.81 -1.73 -6.98
C ILE A 6 7.36 -1.31 -6.75
N ASP A 7 6.53 -2.21 -6.20
CA ASP A 7 5.12 -1.91 -5.93
C ASP A 7 4.98 -0.84 -4.84
N ALA A 8 5.77 -0.89 -3.77
CA ALA A 8 5.79 0.14 -2.74
C ALA A 8 6.12 1.53 -3.31
N ILE A 9 7.10 1.64 -4.20
CA ILE A 9 7.48 2.92 -4.83
C ILE A 9 6.34 3.44 -5.73
N ARG A 10 5.69 2.57 -6.50
CA ARG A 10 4.56 2.97 -7.36
C ARG A 10 3.37 3.46 -6.53
N LEU A 11 3.05 2.78 -5.44
CA LEU A 11 1.99 3.20 -4.51
C LEU A 11 2.31 4.53 -3.85
N ALA A 12 3.57 4.74 -3.43
CA ALA A 12 4.03 6.02 -2.90
C ALA A 12 3.89 7.15 -3.93
N LYS A 13 4.19 6.88 -5.21
CA LYS A 13 4.00 7.85 -6.29
C LYS A 13 2.53 8.22 -6.49
N ILE A 14 1.62 7.24 -6.45
CA ILE A 14 0.17 7.48 -6.53
C ILE A 14 -0.31 8.35 -5.36
N ALA A 15 0.13 8.06 -4.13
CA ALA A 15 -0.20 8.88 -2.95
C ALA A 15 0.30 10.32 -3.11
N LEU A 16 1.55 10.49 -3.58
CA LEU A 16 2.13 11.80 -3.83
C LEU A 16 1.33 12.59 -4.87
N ASP A 17 0.94 11.94 -5.97
CA ASP A 17 0.14 12.57 -7.04
C ASP A 17 -1.25 13.00 -6.57
N ARG A 18 -1.78 12.34 -5.54
CA ARG A 18 -3.04 12.70 -4.88
C ARG A 18 -2.86 13.70 -3.73
N GLY A 19 -1.64 14.20 -3.49
CA GLY A 19 -1.34 15.11 -2.38
C GLY A 19 -1.51 14.47 -0.99
N MET A 20 -1.48 13.13 -0.90
CA MET A 20 -1.64 12.41 0.35
C MET A 20 -0.30 12.31 1.09
N GLY A 21 -0.29 12.76 2.35
CA GLY A 21 0.82 12.56 3.28
C GLY A 21 0.59 11.36 4.20
N GLY A 22 1.66 10.87 4.82
CA GLY A 22 1.60 9.78 5.79
C GLY A 22 1.59 8.37 5.15
N PRO A 23 1.45 7.33 5.98
CA PRO A 23 1.56 5.95 5.52
C PRO A 23 0.32 5.49 4.73
N ILE A 24 0.55 4.77 3.64
CA ILE A 24 -0.51 4.02 2.95
C ILE A 24 -0.72 2.73 3.75
N ILE A 25 -1.63 2.76 4.73
CA ILE A 25 -1.90 1.65 5.65
C ILE A 25 -2.05 0.29 4.96
N PRO A 26 -2.88 0.13 3.89
CA PRO A 26 -3.02 -1.17 3.25
C PRO A 26 -1.74 -1.63 2.55
N ALA A 27 -0.92 -0.72 2.01
CA ALA A 27 0.39 -1.03 1.46
C ALA A 27 1.37 -1.52 2.53
N SER A 28 1.36 -0.87 3.70
CA SER A 28 2.15 -1.34 4.85
C SER A 28 1.76 -2.76 5.23
N ALA A 29 0.45 -3.04 5.36
CA ALA A 29 -0.09 -4.35 5.70
C ALA A 29 0.27 -5.46 4.71
N TYR A 30 0.28 -5.18 3.40
CA TYR A 30 0.51 -6.20 2.38
C TYR A 30 1.99 -6.41 2.03
N LEU A 31 2.82 -5.37 2.15
CA LEU A 31 4.19 -5.37 1.62
C LEU A 31 5.27 -5.51 2.71
N MET A 32 4.93 -5.28 3.99
CA MET A 32 5.89 -5.20 5.08
C MET A 32 5.67 -6.32 6.11
N LYS A 33 6.77 -6.85 6.67
CA LYS A 33 6.72 -7.88 7.72
C LYS A 33 6.13 -7.39 9.04
N HIS A 34 6.33 -6.10 9.35
CA HIS A 34 5.84 -5.45 10.57
C HIS A 34 5.00 -4.25 10.15
N PRO A 35 3.72 -4.47 9.80
CA PRO A 35 2.87 -3.40 9.34
C PRO A 35 2.42 -2.50 10.48
N ILE A 36 2.01 -1.27 10.14
CA ILE A 36 1.48 -0.29 11.10
C ILE A 36 0.14 -0.78 11.68
N GLU A 37 -0.70 -1.37 10.83
CA GLU A 37 -1.95 -2.02 11.21
C GLU A 37 -1.96 -3.44 10.66
N GLN A 38 -2.23 -4.42 11.52
CA GLN A 38 -2.27 -5.82 11.13
C GLN A 38 -3.54 -6.11 10.33
N MET A 39 -3.38 -6.66 9.13
CA MET A 39 -4.47 -7.14 8.28
C MET A 39 -4.10 -8.49 7.71
N THR A 40 -5.10 -9.30 7.36
CA THR A 40 -4.85 -10.51 6.59
C THR A 40 -4.51 -10.14 5.15
N ASP A 41 -3.65 -10.94 4.49
CA ASP A 41 -3.20 -10.67 3.12
C ASP A 41 -4.35 -10.43 2.11
N PRO A 42 -5.47 -11.19 2.10
CA PRO A 42 -6.56 -10.94 1.17
C PRO A 42 -7.25 -9.58 1.39
N VAL A 43 -7.40 -9.18 2.66
CA VAL A 43 -8.00 -7.88 3.02
C VAL A 43 -7.07 -6.74 2.63
N ALA A 44 -5.78 -6.86 2.93
CA ALA A 44 -4.78 -5.85 2.57
C ALA A 44 -4.69 -5.69 1.04
N LYS A 45 -4.68 -6.80 0.29
CA LYS A 45 -4.69 -6.79 -1.17
C LYS A 45 -5.90 -6.06 -1.74
N SER A 46 -7.11 -6.41 -1.28
CA SER A 46 -8.34 -5.77 -1.75
C SER A 46 -8.34 -4.26 -1.48
N LYS A 47 -7.86 -3.84 -0.31
CA LYS A 47 -7.74 -2.41 0.04
C LYS A 47 -6.67 -1.68 -0.78
N ILE A 48 -5.55 -2.32 -1.13
CA ILE A 48 -4.57 -1.74 -2.06
C ILE A 48 -5.18 -1.59 -3.45
N GLU A 49 -5.90 -2.59 -3.95
CA GLU A 49 -6.56 -2.52 -5.27
C GLU A 49 -7.58 -1.37 -5.32
N ALA A 50 -8.37 -1.19 -4.27
CA ALA A 50 -9.27 -0.03 -4.13
C ALA A 50 -8.49 1.29 -4.09
N PHE A 51 -7.40 1.36 -3.32
CA PHE A 51 -6.51 2.53 -3.29
C PHE A 51 -5.96 2.85 -4.69
N VAL A 52 -5.50 1.86 -5.46
CA VAL A 52 -5.00 2.09 -6.83
C VAL A 52 -6.11 2.61 -7.74
N LYS A 53 -7.34 2.09 -7.63
CA LYS A 53 -8.51 2.57 -8.38
C LYS A 53 -8.96 3.98 -8.02
N GLY A 54 -8.60 4.48 -6.83
CA GLY A 54 -9.01 5.80 -6.34
C GLY A 54 -10.39 5.80 -5.69
N GLU A 55 -10.80 4.66 -5.13
CA GLU A 55 -11.99 4.51 -4.28
C GLU A 55 -11.73 5.01 -2.85
#